data_AF-Q0U7X5-F1
#
_entry.id   AF-Q0U7X5-F1
#
_cell.length_a   1.000
_cell.length_b   1.000
_cell.length_c   1.000
_cell.angle_alpha   90.00
_cell.angle_beta   90.00
_cell.angle_gamma   90.00
#
_symmetry.space_group_name_H-M   'P 1'
#
loop_
_entity.id
_entity.type
_entity.pdbx_description
1 polymer ?
#
loop_
_entity_poly.entity_id
_entity_poly.type
_entity_poly.pdbx_seq_one_letter_code
_entity_poly.pdbx_strand_id
1 'polypeptide(L)' 'MQFTTIVATLLSMAVFATAAPVAADVGARQNHGMCVKGTPGAVEQIPDC' A
#
# COMPACT_ATOMS: atom_id res chain seq x y z
N MET A 1 -37.68 10.19 -3.40
CA MET A 1 -36.58 10.84 -4.15
C MET A 1 -35.33 10.98 -3.28
N GLN A 2 -35.39 11.58 -2.08
CA GLN A 2 -34.20 11.73 -1.23
C GLN A 2 -33.60 10.40 -0.75
N PHE A 3 -34.45 9.45 -0.35
CA PHE A 3 -34.00 8.14 0.14
C PHE A 3 -33.21 7.35 -0.92
N THR A 4 -33.70 7.33 -2.16
CA THR A 4 -33.03 6.67 -3.30
C THR A 4 -31.68 7.29 -3.62
N THR A 5 -31.54 8.61 -3.48
CA THR A 5 -30.26 9.30 -3.68
C THR A 5 -29.24 8.91 -2.62
N ILE A 6 -29.65 8.86 -1.34
CA ILE A 6 -28.77 8.46 -0.23
C ILE A 6 -28.25 7.04 -0.43
N VAL A 7 -29.12 6.11 -0.80
CA VAL A 7 -28.74 4.71 -1.05
C VAL A 7 -27.75 4.61 -2.21
N ALA A 8 -27.99 5.32 -3.31
CA ALA A 8 -27.08 5.33 -4.46
C ALA A 8 -25.69 5.87 -4.08
N THR A 9 -25.62 6.96 -3.30
CA THR A 9 -24.35 7.54 -2.84
C THR A 9 -23.55 6.57 -1.98
N LEU A 10 -24.21 5.89 -1.03
CA LEU A 10 -23.55 4.90 -0.17
C LEU A 10 -23.06 3.69 -0.97
N LEU A 11 -23.87 3.20 -1.92
CA LEU A 11 -23.51 2.06 -2.76
C LEU A 11 -22.34 2.39 -3.69
N SER A 12 -22.27 3.60 -4.23
CA SER A 12 -21.14 4.07 -5.05
C SER A 12 -19.84 4.25 -4.25
N MET A 13 -19.93 4.55 -2.96
CA MET A 13 -18.76 4.70 -2.07
C MET A 13 -18.28 3.38 -1.46
N ALA A 14 -19.10 2.31 -1.52
CA ALA A 14 -18.78 1.01 -0.92
C ALA A 14 -17.52 0.35 -1.51
N VAL A 15 -17.16 0.67 -2.76
CA VAL A 15 -15.96 0.14 -3.43
C VAL A 15 -14.67 0.70 -2.82
N PHE A 16 -14.69 1.93 -2.30
CA PHE A 16 -13.52 2.52 -1.65
C PHE A 16 -13.32 2.00 -0.22
N ALA A 17 -14.39 1.54 0.44
CA ALA A 17 -14.32 0.97 1.78
C ALA A 17 -13.68 -0.44 1.80
N THR A 18 -13.75 -1.19 0.69
CA THR A 18 -13.20 -2.55 0.61
C THR A 18 -11.80 -2.60 0.01
N ALA A 19 -11.34 -1.51 -0.61
CA ALA A 19 -9.96 -1.34 -1.09
C ALA A 19 -8.99 -0.95 0.03
N ALA A 20 -9.11 -1.57 1.21
CA ALA A 20 -8.03 -1.52 2.19
C ALA A 20 -6.76 -2.05 1.51
N PRO A 21 -5.61 -1.34 1.59
CA PRO A 21 -4.38 -1.84 1.02
C PRO A 21 -4.12 -3.23 1.61
N VAL A 22 -4.06 -4.24 0.75
CA VAL A 22 -3.67 -5.59 1.14
C VAL A 22 -2.28 -5.43 1.74
N ALA A 23 -2.15 -5.68 3.04
CA ALA A 23 -0.86 -5.65 3.72
C ALA A 23 -0.03 -6.86 3.23
N ALA A 24 0.47 -6.76 2.01
CA ALA A 24 1.51 -7.61 1.49
C ALA A 24 2.77 -6.74 1.45
N ASP A 25 3.48 -6.79 2.57
CA ASP A 25 4.92 -6.53 2.60
C ASP A 25 5.35 -5.11 2.22
N VAL A 26 4.62 -4.11 2.72
CA VAL A 26 5.03 -2.70 2.58
C VAL A 26 6.37 -2.45 3.29
N GLY A 27 6.68 -3.20 4.36
CA GLY A 27 7.94 -3.12 5.10
C GLY A 27 9.16 -3.52 4.26
N ALA A 28 9.12 -4.64 3.53
CA ALA A 28 10.23 -5.07 2.68
C ALA A 28 10.53 -4.15 1.49
N ARG A 29 9.59 -3.25 1.14
CA ARG A 29 9.71 -2.33 0.00
C ARG A 29 10.07 -0.89 0.40
N GLN A 30 10.13 -0.59 1.69
CA GLN A 30 10.57 0.71 2.19
C GLN A 30 12.09 0.68 2.43
N ASN A 31 12.87 0.66 1.33
CA ASN A 31 14.33 0.81 1.37
C ASN A 31 14.79 2.28 1.36
N HIS A 32 13.86 3.24 1.44
CA HIS A 32 14.17 4.66 1.44
C HIS A 32 14.92 5.03 2.72
N GLY A 33 16.22 5.36 2.58
CA GLY A 33 17.11 5.72 3.68
C GLY A 33 18.04 4.60 4.15
N MET A 34 17.93 3.39 3.59
CA MET A 34 18.78 2.25 3.93
C MET A 34 20.07 2.27 3.12
N CYS A 35 21.20 1.91 3.74
CA CYS A 35 22.41 1.65 2.95
C CYS A 35 22.20 0.42 2.08
N VAL A 36 22.84 0.43 0.93
CA VAL A 36 22.88 -0.72 0.02
C VAL A 36 24.32 -1.03 -0.34
N LYS A 37 24.61 -2.32 -0.51
CA LYS A 37 25.90 -2.79 -0.99
C LYS A 37 25.70 -3.70 -2.20
N GLY A 38 26.51 -3.49 -3.23
CA GLY A 38 26.58 -4.39 -4.37
C GLY A 38 27.45 -5.60 -4.05
N THR A 39 26.92 -6.79 -4.29
CA THR A 39 27.68 -8.05 -4.40
C THR A 39 27.61 -8.54 -5.85
N PRO A 40 28.52 -9.42 -6.32
CA PRO A 40 28.46 -9.93 -7.68
C PRO A 40 27.12 -10.63 -7.95
N GLY A 41 26.25 -9.95 -8.70
CA GLY A 41 24.92 -10.45 -9.09
C GLY A 41 23.76 -10.07 -8.15
N ALA A 42 23.99 -9.34 -7.06
CA ALA A 42 22.91 -8.92 -6.15
C ALA A 42 23.17 -7.57 -5.48
N VAL A 43 22.10 -6.97 -4.96
CA VAL A 43 22.15 -5.77 -4.12
C VAL A 43 21.56 -6.15 -2.76
N GLU A 44 22.34 -5.99 -1.71
CA GLU A 44 21.94 -6.27 -0.33
C GLU A 44 21.61 -4.97 0.39
N GLN A 45 20.50 -4.96 1.13
CA GLN A 45 20.13 -3.85 2.01
C GLN A 45 20.82 -4.03 3.37
N ILE A 46 21.42 -2.96 3.88
CA ILE A 46 22.08 -2.93 5.19
C ILE A 46 21.16 -2.13 6.13
N PRO A 47 20.52 -2.79 7.10
CA PRO A 47 19.78 -2.11 8.15
C PRO A 47 20.70 -1.30 9.06
N ASP A 48 20.24 -0.12 9.47
CA ASP A 48 20.85 0.73 10.50
C ASP A 48 22.31 1.14 10.24
N CYS A 49 22.61 1.47 8.99
CA CYS A 49 23.70 2.40 8.71
C CYS A 49 23.23 3.86 8.90
#